data_AF-A0A8S2DJT3-F1
#
_entry.id   AF-A0A8S2DJT3-F1
#
_cell.length_a   1.000
_cell.length_b   1.000
_cell.length_c   1.000
_cell.angle_alpha   90.00
_cell.angle_beta   90.00
_cell.angle_gamma   90.00
#
_symmetry.space_group_name_H-M   'P 1'
#
loop_
_entity.id
_entity.type
_entity.pdbx_description
1 polymer ?
#
loop_
_entity_poly.entity_id
_entity_poly.type
_entity_poly.pdbx_seq_one_letter_code
_entity_poly.pdbx_strand_id
1 'polypeptide(L)'
;MTGGNPSHGAYFADDPAKSHGYTGLTPTRVMFYNKVILGRQFVKNEADNSLNAAPPDHHSVRGYNAPYREYIVYRYGQSLPYLKIVYAV
;
A
#
# COMPACT_ATOMS: atom_id res chain seq x y z
N MET A 1 2.46 -12.64 -2.71
CA MET A 1 3.77 -12.12 -2.26
C MET A 1 4.29 -13.08 -1.21
N THR A 2 5.34 -13.85 -1.53
CA THR A 2 6.07 -14.71 -0.60
C THR A 2 7.52 -14.21 -0.56
N GLY A 3 8.02 -13.85 0.62
CA GLY A 3 9.44 -13.81 0.98
C GLY A 3 10.31 -12.74 0.30
N GLY A 4 10.29 -11.52 0.83
CA GLY A 4 11.31 -10.49 0.58
C GLY A 4 11.02 -9.22 1.37
N ASN A 5 12.06 -8.48 1.76
CA ASN A 5 11.90 -7.23 2.52
C ASN A 5 11.00 -6.28 1.73
N PRO A 6 9.86 -5.82 2.28
CA PRO A 6 9.03 -4.86 1.58
C PRO A 6 9.85 -3.60 1.29
N SER A 7 9.60 -2.96 0.14
CA SER A 7 10.09 -1.60 -0.10
C SER A 7 9.77 -0.73 1.12
N HIS A 8 10.66 0.18 1.50
CA HIS A 8 10.56 0.86 2.80
C HIS A 8 9.45 1.94 2.88
N GLY A 9 8.47 1.91 1.97
CA GLY A 9 7.34 2.82 1.95
C GLY A 9 6.10 2.28 2.66
N ALA A 10 5.09 3.14 2.78
CA ALA A 10 3.77 2.76 3.24
C ALA A 10 2.94 2.21 2.06
N TYR A 11 2.39 1.01 2.23
CA TYR A 11 1.59 0.31 1.23
C TYR A 11 0.11 0.60 1.41
N PHE A 12 -0.58 0.82 0.29
CA PHE A 12 -2.02 1.03 0.21
C PHE A 12 -2.59 0.20 -0.93
N ALA A 13 -3.84 -0.23 -0.81
CA ALA A 13 -4.57 -0.94 -1.86
C ALA A 13 -5.97 -0.35 -2.03
N ASP A 14 -6.47 -0.33 -3.26
CA ASP A 14 -7.87 0.07 -3.53
C ASP A 14 -8.86 -1.01 -3.08
N ASP A 15 -8.44 -2.28 -3.12
CA ASP A 15 -9.28 -3.41 -2.75
C ASP A 15 -9.13 -3.71 -1.24
N PRO A 16 -10.22 -3.65 -0.45
CA PRO A 16 -10.17 -3.93 0.97
C PRO A 16 -9.82 -5.40 1.26
N ALA A 17 -10.15 -6.36 0.39
CA ALA A 17 -9.81 -7.78 0.58
C ALA A 17 -8.29 -8.00 0.56
N LYS A 18 -7.58 -7.25 -0.29
CA LYS A 18 -6.11 -7.25 -0.33
C LYS A 18 -5.52 -6.74 0.97
N SER A 19 -6.01 -5.61 1.49
CA SER A 19 -5.56 -5.06 2.78
C SER A 19 -5.95 -5.97 3.96
N HIS A 20 -7.14 -6.59 3.90
CA HIS A 20 -7.60 -7.57 4.87
C HIS A 20 -6.65 -8.78 4.96
N GLY A 21 -6.06 -9.22 3.85
CA GLY A 21 -5.06 -10.30 3.85
C GLY A 21 -3.83 -10.03 4.74
N TYR A 22 -3.57 -8.77 5.11
CA TYR A 22 -2.49 -8.38 6.02
C TYR A 22 -2.93 -8.22 7.49
N THR A 23 -4.20 -8.50 7.78
CA THR A 23 -4.72 -8.49 9.16
C THR A 23 -4.57 -9.87 9.81
N GLY A 24 -4.30 -9.92 11.11
CA GLY A 24 -4.18 -11.17 11.87
C GLY A 24 -5.52 -11.89 12.07
N LEU A 25 -5.51 -13.04 12.75
CA LEU A 25 -6.68 -13.90 12.99
C LEU A 25 -7.60 -13.43 14.13
N THR A 26 -7.63 -12.13 14.44
CA THR A 26 -8.46 -11.61 15.53
C THR A 26 -9.94 -11.51 15.11
N PRO A 27 -10.89 -11.74 16.04
CA PRO A 27 -12.33 -11.68 15.76
C PRO A 27 -12.82 -10.27 15.44
N THR A 28 -12.12 -9.25 15.96
CA THR A 28 -12.32 -7.85 15.59
C THR A 28 -11.09 -7.36 14.87
N ARG A 29 -11.29 -6.66 13.75
CA ARG A 29 -10.23 -6.15 12.89
C ARG A 29 -10.40 -4.65 12.65
N VAL A 30 -9.29 -4.00 12.33
CA VAL A 30 -9.21 -2.57 12.04
C VAL A 30 -8.65 -2.37 10.64
N MET A 31 -9.29 -1.50 9.86
CA MET A 31 -8.79 -1.05 8.57
C MET A 31 -8.81 0.48 8.52
N PHE A 32 -7.73 1.08 8.05
CA PHE A 32 -7.69 2.52 7.81
C PHE A 32 -7.99 2.82 6.35
N TYR A 33 -8.99 3.66 6.12
CA TYR A 33 -9.19 4.32 4.83
C TYR A 33 -8.46 5.66 4.86
N ASN A 34 -7.54 5.87 3.93
CA ASN A 34 -6.66 7.03 3.90
C ASN A 34 -6.86 7.81 2.59
N LYS A 35 -6.72 9.13 2.66
CA LYS A 35 -6.49 9.94 1.46
C LYS A 35 -5.00 9.95 1.18
N VAL A 36 -4.59 9.49 0.00
CA VAL A 36 -3.17 9.33 -0.38
C VAL A 36 -2.85 10.20 -1.58
N ILE A 37 -1.82 11.04 -1.46
CA ILE A 37 -1.30 11.90 -2.51
C ILE A 37 -0.28 11.11 -3.33
N LEU A 38 -0.73 10.54 -4.44
CA LEU A 38 0.08 9.66 -5.31
C LEU A 38 1.00 10.44 -6.26
N GLY A 39 0.58 11.64 -6.71
CA GLY A 39 1.34 12.43 -7.68
C GLY A 39 1.63 11.66 -8.98
N ARG A 40 2.81 11.91 -9.57
CA ARG A 40 3.29 11.13 -10.72
C ARG A 40 3.71 9.72 -10.27
N GLN A 41 3.08 8.70 -10.82
CA GLN A 41 3.28 7.30 -10.40
C GLN A 41 4.29 6.58 -11.27
N PHE A 42 5.28 5.93 -10.66
CA PHE A 42 6.15 4.99 -11.36
C PHE A 42 5.46 3.62 -11.40
N VAL A 43 5.10 3.14 -12.59
CA VAL A 43 4.37 1.88 -12.76
C VAL A 43 5.34 0.72 -12.91
N LYS A 44 5.17 -0.32 -12.09
CA LYS A 44 5.98 -1.55 -12.17
C LYS A 44 5.09 -2.79 -12.04
N ASN A 45 5.37 -3.80 -12.86
CA ASN A 45 4.62 -5.07 -12.90
C ASN A 45 5.35 -6.21 -12.17
N GLU A 46 6.48 -5.90 -11.52
CA GLU A 46 7.33 -6.87 -10.82
C GLU A 46 7.61 -6.38 -9.41
N ALA A 47 7.76 -7.33 -8.47
CA ALA A 47 8.19 -7.01 -7.12
C ALA A 47 9.62 -6.49 -7.14
N ASP A 48 9.86 -5.37 -6.47
CA ASP A 48 11.19 -4.80 -6.31
C ASP A 48 11.38 -4.33 -4.88
N ASN A 49 12.06 -5.19 -4.13
CA ASN A 49 12.34 -5.01 -2.72
C ASN A 49 13.54 -4.08 -2.47
N SER A 50 14.22 -3.64 -3.53
CA SER A 50 15.35 -2.70 -3.43
C SER A 50 14.92 -1.23 -3.39
N LEU A 51 13.64 -0.94 -3.70
CA LEU A 51 13.12 0.42 -3.73
C LEU A 51 13.02 1.01 -2.32
N ASN A 52 13.80 2.06 -2.09
CA ASN A 52 13.77 2.86 -0.87
C ASN A 52 13.12 4.24 -1.08
N ALA A 53 12.83 4.58 -2.33
CA ALA A 53 12.16 5.80 -2.75
C ALA A 53 11.47 5.57 -4.12
N ALA A 54 10.55 6.46 -4.49
CA ALA A 54 10.09 6.53 -5.87
C ALA A 54 11.26 6.98 -6.77
N PRO A 55 11.39 6.46 -8.01
CA PRO A 55 12.41 6.92 -8.96
C PRO A 55 12.35 8.44 -9.22
N PRO A 56 13.42 9.04 -9.79
CA PRO A 56 13.41 10.45 -10.16
C PRO A 56 12.16 10.83 -10.95
N ASP A 57 11.67 12.05 -10.70
CA ASP A 57 10.45 12.62 -11.29
C ASP A 57 9.12 11.93 -10.92
N HIS A 58 9.13 10.96 -10.02
CA HIS A 58 7.95 10.27 -9.50
C HIS A 58 7.78 10.49 -8.00
N HIS A 59 6.55 10.29 -7.52
CA HIS A 59 6.13 10.57 -6.15
C HIS A 59 5.59 9.33 -5.43
N SER A 60 5.17 8.33 -6.18
CA SER A 60 4.71 7.05 -5.68
C SER A 60 5.09 5.93 -6.64
N VAL A 61 5.05 4.70 -6.16
CA VAL A 61 5.11 3.51 -7.01
C VAL A 61 3.72 2.90 -7.10
N ARG A 62 3.30 2.50 -8.31
CA ARG A 62 2.11 1.70 -8.54
C ARG A 62 2.53 0.31 -8.95
N GLY A 63 2.35 -0.65 -8.04
CA GLY A 63 2.53 -2.06 -8.32
C GLY A 63 1.28 -2.65 -8.97
N TYR A 64 1.48 -3.52 -9.95
CA TYR A 64 0.43 -4.39 -10.46
C TYR A 64 0.74 -5.83 -10.08
N ASN A 65 -0.06 -6.39 -9.17
CA ASN A 65 -0.02 -7.81 -8.86
C ASN A 65 -1.44 -8.35 -9.04
N ALA A 66 -1.77 -8.71 -10.28
CA ALA A 66 -3.11 -9.14 -10.67
C ALA A 66 -3.68 -10.12 -9.62
N PRO A 67 -4.88 -9.88 -9.08
CA PRO A 67 -5.90 -8.90 -9.51
C PRO A 67 -5.81 -7.52 -8.83
N TYR A 68 -4.84 -7.30 -7.93
CA TYR A 68 -4.84 -6.12 -7.06
C TYR A 68 -3.86 -5.03 -7.52
N ARG A 69 -4.31 -3.78 -7.36
CA ARG A 69 -3.45 -2.60 -7.47
C ARG A 69 -2.93 -2.24 -6.09
N GLU A 70 -1.62 -2.01 -6.01
CA GLU A 70 -0.94 -1.57 -4.79
C GLU A 70 -0.21 -0.26 -5.06
N TYR A 71 -0.20 0.61 -4.06
CA TYR A 71 0.46 1.90 -4.11
C TYR A 71 1.43 2.02 -2.96
N ILE A 72 2.61 2.56 -3.24
CA ILE A 72 3.65 2.79 -2.25
C ILE A 72 4.01 4.27 -2.26
N VAL A 73 3.96 4.90 -1.09
CA VAL A 73 4.47 6.26 -0.86
C VAL A 73 5.59 6.21 0.17
N TYR A 74 6.58 7.09 0.01
CA TYR A 74 7.83 7.02 0.78
C TYR A 74 8.03 8.21 1.72
N ARG A 75 7.24 9.29 1.59
CA ARG A 75 7.39 10.50 2.40
C ARG A 75 6.24 10.65 3.38
N TYR A 76 6.57 11.09 4.60
CA TYR A 76 5.57 11.57 5.55
C TYR A 76 4.74 12.71 4.93
N GLY A 77 3.45 12.77 5.29
CA GLY A 77 2.51 13.77 4.76
C GLY A 77 1.88 13.41 3.41
N GLN A 78 2.32 12.35 2.73
CA GLN A 78 1.65 11.85 1.50
C GLN A 78 0.38 11.04 1.79
N SER A 79 0.11 10.69 3.05
CA SER A 79 -1.09 9.95 3.44
C SER A 79 -1.70 10.58 4.69
N LEU A 80 -3.02 10.74 4.68
CA LEU A 80 -3.80 11.19 5.82
C LEU A 80 -4.88 10.14 6.14
N PRO A 81 -4.87 9.55 7.34
CA PRO A 81 -5.97 8.71 7.81
C PRO A 81 -7.27 9.50 7.80
N TYR A 82 -8.28 8.98 7.08
CA TYR A 82 -9.58 9.63 6.95
C TYR A 82 -10.64 8.92 7.77
N LEU A 83 -10.66 7.58 7.74
CA LEU A 83 -11.57 6.77 8.55
C LEU A 83 -10.84 5.59 9.18
N LYS A 84 -11.25 5.24 10.41
CA LYS A 84 -10.92 3.98 11.06
C LYS A 84 -12.16 3.09 11.03
N ILE A 85 -12.08 1.99 10.30
CA ILE A 85 -13.15 1.01 10.15
C ILE A 85 -12.85 -0.13 11.10
N VAL A 86 -13.78 -0.42 12.01
CA VAL A 86 -13.73 -1.58 12.90
C VAL A 86 -14.80 -2.56 12.46
N TYR A 87 -14.43 -3.81 12.20
CA TYR A 87 -15.34 -4.82 11.67
C TYR A 87 -15.05 -6.21 12.26
N ALA A 88 -16.08 -7.07 12.25
CA ALA A 88 -15.96 -8.49 12.59
C ALA A 88 -15.75 -9.33 11.32
N VAL A 89 -15.17 -10.52 11.48
CA VAL A 89 -14.92 -11.48 10.39
C VAL A 89 -15.90 -12.64 10.46
#